data_AF-A0A430EC24-F1
#
_entry.id   AF-A0A430EC24-F1
#
_cell.length_a   1.000
_cell.length_b   1.000
_cell.length_c   1.000
_cell.angle_alpha   90.00
_cell.angle_beta   90.00
_cell.angle_gamma   90.00
#
_symmetry.space_group_name_H-M   'P 1'
#
loop_
_entity.id
_entity.type
_entity.pdbx_description
1 polymer ?
#
loop_
_entity_poly.entity_id
_entity_poly.type
_entity_poly.pdbx_seq_one_letter_code
_entity_poly.pdbx_strand_id
1 'polypeptide(L)'
;MISKPSTRAEELLEANELIARAMARGPSDRIKKKMLAHRRGIIGEKQTAHILDRLFFDSKDHVVIHDLRIRDGIGGFAQFDHIILSRLSRKASVVEVKNYSGRMSRNQHDEWMVWYEGRRRPVPIPNPVAQARRQRDVLRAWLKAYDHDKAFSEVGTFVVIPADGQIDRTKITEALPVYKIDNFHRAWVEFAGVSPIGKLFSSGVPSGTLAAIGAQLAAAHVSDEQTLAQRLGLEPRSYTHKGDDAAAQVNEAADEEQLAAEAAEAALDPDLSLPVREEEGEGEIVVMSADEEEADAPTPPLNEQADDEAVPVAKRKASAAVVISPGIAERELPDGRIAFLAARDNEAAKARLSAACEGRARWQPLFQNWICNDDAAALEIRMIVAREPNSVEGEM
;
A
#
# COMPACT_ATOMS: atom_id res chain seq x y z
N MET A 1 6.91 6.05 21.53
CA MET A 1 6.73 7.51 21.30
C MET A 1 6.84 7.79 19.81
N ILE A 2 6.13 8.81 19.33
CA ILE A 2 6.17 9.25 17.93
C ILE A 2 7.00 10.53 17.85
N SER A 3 8.15 10.48 17.18
CA SER A 3 9.07 11.63 17.08
C SER A 3 8.83 12.47 15.84
N LYS A 4 8.27 11.87 14.78
CA LYS A 4 7.78 12.58 13.60
C LYS A 4 6.44 11.95 13.21
N PRO A 5 5.31 12.66 13.39
CA PRO A 5 3.99 12.13 13.02
C PRO A 5 3.89 12.02 11.50
N SER A 6 2.97 11.15 11.05
CA SER A 6 2.72 11.00 9.61
C SER A 6 1.91 12.18 9.06
N THR A 7 2.25 12.62 7.85
CA THR A 7 1.56 13.69 7.12
C THR A 7 0.51 13.15 6.13
N ARG A 8 0.39 11.82 5.99
CA ARG A 8 -0.42 11.19 4.93
C ARG A 8 -1.91 11.46 5.02
N ALA A 9 -2.42 11.78 6.20
CA ALA A 9 -3.83 12.16 6.35
C ALA A 9 -4.14 13.51 5.67
N GLU A 10 -3.26 14.50 5.86
CA GLU A 10 -3.37 15.84 5.27
C GLU A 10 -3.10 15.78 3.77
N GLU A 11 -2.06 15.06 3.37
CA GLU A 11 -1.71 14.86 1.97
C GLU A 11 -2.82 14.14 1.17
N LEU A 12 -3.49 13.16 1.78
CA LEU A 12 -4.63 12.49 1.16
C LEU A 12 -5.80 13.45 0.93
N LEU A 13 -6.04 14.38 1.85
CA LEU A 13 -7.10 15.38 1.71
C LEU A 13 -6.80 16.30 0.53
N GLU A 14 -5.59 16.86 0.47
CA GLU A 14 -5.13 17.71 -0.63
C GLU A 14 -5.17 16.96 -1.98
N ALA A 15 -4.72 15.70 -2.00
CA ALA A 15 -4.76 14.86 -3.18
C ALA A 15 -6.20 14.66 -3.68
N ASN A 16 -7.15 14.37 -2.77
CA ASN A 16 -8.56 14.20 -3.15
C ASN A 16 -9.14 15.47 -3.80
N GLU A 17 -8.81 16.65 -3.28
CA GLU A 17 -9.26 17.93 -3.84
C GLU A 17 -8.66 18.21 -5.22
N LEU A 18 -7.35 17.95 -5.40
CA LEU A 18 -6.67 18.10 -6.69
C LEU A 18 -7.23 17.12 -7.73
N ILE A 19 -7.41 15.86 -7.35
CA ILE A 19 -7.96 14.82 -8.22
C ILE A 19 -9.40 15.16 -8.62
N ALA A 20 -10.24 15.59 -7.68
CA ALA A 20 -11.63 15.98 -7.99
C ALA A 20 -11.69 17.13 -9.01
N ARG A 21 -10.85 18.17 -8.81
CA ARG A 21 -10.74 19.28 -9.76
C ARG A 21 -10.22 18.84 -11.13
N ALA A 22 -9.22 17.97 -11.17
CA ALA A 22 -8.68 17.45 -12.41
C ALA A 22 -9.71 16.60 -13.17
N MET A 23 -10.41 15.70 -12.48
CA MET A 23 -11.45 14.84 -13.04
C MET A 23 -12.60 15.63 -13.67
N ALA A 24 -12.99 16.75 -13.07
CA ALA A 24 -14.00 17.65 -13.65
C ALA A 24 -13.58 18.26 -14.99
N ARG A 25 -12.28 18.35 -15.26
CA ARG A 25 -11.71 18.86 -16.53
C ARG A 25 -11.49 17.77 -17.58
N GLY A 26 -11.74 16.50 -17.25
CA GLY A 26 -11.53 15.38 -18.16
C GLY A 26 -10.05 15.13 -18.46
N PRO A 27 -9.25 14.62 -17.49
CA PRO A 27 -7.84 14.36 -17.71
C PRO A 27 -7.67 13.16 -18.65
N SER A 28 -6.54 13.08 -19.34
CA SER A 28 -6.18 11.87 -20.08
C SER A 28 -6.19 10.63 -19.18
N ASP A 29 -6.47 9.46 -19.75
CA ASP A 29 -6.46 8.20 -18.99
C ASP A 29 -5.13 7.98 -18.28
N ARG A 30 -4.00 8.33 -18.91
CA ARG A 30 -2.68 8.25 -18.30
C ARG A 30 -2.59 9.05 -16.98
N ILE A 31 -3.03 10.31 -17.01
CA ILE A 31 -3.02 11.17 -15.82
C ILE A 31 -3.99 10.62 -14.76
N LYS A 32 -5.18 10.19 -15.17
CA LYS A 32 -6.17 9.55 -14.28
C LYS A 32 -5.57 8.35 -13.54
N LYS A 33 -4.92 7.44 -14.27
CA LYS A 33 -4.27 6.24 -13.72
C LYS A 33 -3.19 6.61 -12.70
N LYS A 34 -2.30 7.54 -13.06
CA LYS A 34 -1.23 8.04 -12.19
C LYS A 34 -1.77 8.65 -10.90
N MET A 35 -2.78 9.51 -10.99
CA MET A 35 -3.43 10.13 -9.84
C MET A 35 -4.03 9.09 -8.87
N LEU A 36 -4.73 8.09 -9.41
CA LEU A 36 -5.37 7.05 -8.60
C LEU A 36 -4.34 6.11 -7.96
N ALA A 37 -3.25 5.80 -8.67
CA ALA A 37 -2.13 5.02 -8.14
C ALA A 37 -1.44 5.74 -6.97
N HIS A 38 -1.10 7.02 -7.15
CA HIS A 38 -0.46 7.82 -6.10
C HIS A 38 -1.38 7.97 -4.87
N ARG A 39 -2.67 8.25 -5.08
CA ARG A 39 -3.67 8.29 -3.99
C ARG A 39 -3.73 6.96 -3.22
N ARG A 40 -3.65 5.81 -3.91
CA ARG A 40 -3.65 4.49 -3.28
C ARG A 40 -2.39 4.27 -2.43
N GLY A 41 -1.23 4.74 -2.91
CA GLY A 41 0.02 4.77 -2.13
C GLY A 41 -0.16 5.49 -0.79
N ILE A 42 -0.63 6.75 -0.84
CA ILE A 42 -0.88 7.57 0.36
C ILE A 42 -1.84 6.87 1.33
N ILE A 43 -2.90 6.22 0.83
CA ILE A 43 -3.83 5.45 1.67
C ILE A 43 -3.12 4.31 2.41
N GLY A 44 -2.27 3.55 1.70
CA GLY A 44 -1.54 2.43 2.30
C GLY A 44 -0.58 2.89 3.39
N GLU A 45 0.17 3.97 3.14
CA GLU A 45 1.08 4.57 4.12
C GLU A 45 0.32 5.13 5.32
N LYS A 46 -0.82 5.82 5.10
CA LYS A 46 -1.68 6.33 6.18
C LYS A 46 -2.21 5.20 7.07
N GLN A 47 -2.69 4.11 6.46
CA GLN A 47 -3.19 2.95 7.21
C GLN A 47 -2.09 2.28 8.02
N THR A 48 -0.90 2.14 7.44
CA THR A 48 0.27 1.58 8.12
C THR A 48 0.72 2.46 9.27
N ALA A 49 0.82 3.77 9.06
CA ALA A 49 1.14 4.73 10.12
C ALA A 49 0.16 4.63 11.29
N HIS A 50 -1.15 4.54 11.00
CA HIS A 50 -2.17 4.37 12.04
C HIS A 50 -1.94 3.11 12.90
N ILE A 51 -1.56 1.99 12.28
CA ILE A 51 -1.29 0.74 12.99
C ILE A 51 -0.02 0.85 13.83
N LEU A 52 1.05 1.43 13.27
CA LEU A 52 2.31 1.65 13.99
C LEU A 52 2.12 2.59 15.18
N ASP A 53 1.36 3.67 15.02
CA ASP A 53 0.99 4.57 16.11
C ASP A 53 0.30 3.79 17.22
N ARG A 54 -0.70 2.97 16.91
CA ARG A 54 -1.38 2.15 17.93
C ARG A 54 -0.45 1.18 18.65
N LEU A 55 0.54 0.62 17.96
CA LEU A 55 1.51 -0.30 18.56
C LEU A 55 2.52 0.42 19.46
N PHE A 56 2.90 1.66 19.14
CA PHE A 56 4.06 2.32 19.76
C PHE A 56 3.78 3.67 20.43
N PHE A 57 2.53 4.16 20.42
CA PHE A 57 2.11 5.49 20.90
C PHE A 57 2.77 5.89 22.23
N ASP A 58 2.50 5.12 23.29
CA ASP A 58 3.01 5.39 24.65
C ASP A 58 4.24 4.52 25.02
N SER A 59 4.87 3.91 24.03
CA SER A 59 6.05 3.08 24.32
C SER A 59 7.26 3.95 24.64
N LYS A 60 7.84 3.75 25.83
CA LYS A 60 9.14 4.35 26.22
C LYS A 60 10.34 3.61 25.62
N ASP A 61 10.10 2.42 25.07
CA ASP A 61 11.14 1.57 24.51
C ASP A 61 11.35 1.77 23.01
N HIS A 62 10.43 2.49 22.36
CA HIS A 62 10.42 2.68 20.91
C HIS A 62 10.23 4.14 20.52
N VAL A 63 10.95 4.56 19.48
CA VAL A 63 10.68 5.78 18.73
C VAL A 63 10.21 5.42 17.33
N VAL A 64 9.10 5.99 16.89
CA VAL A 64 8.61 5.89 15.52
C VAL A 64 8.75 7.23 14.81
N ILE A 65 9.19 7.19 13.56
CA ILE A 65 9.41 8.34 12.70
C ILE A 65 8.76 8.02 11.36
N HIS A 66 7.79 8.83 10.93
CA HIS A 66 7.10 8.66 9.65
C HIS A 66 7.60 9.66 8.61
N ASP A 67 7.49 9.31 7.33
CA ASP A 67 7.63 10.20 6.17
C ASP A 67 8.98 10.96 6.21
N LEU A 68 10.07 10.25 6.47
CA LEU A 68 11.39 10.85 6.62
C LEU A 68 12.11 10.88 5.27
N ARG A 69 12.73 12.00 4.93
CA ARG A 69 13.57 12.15 3.75
C ARG A 69 14.91 12.71 4.17
N ILE A 70 16.00 12.00 3.93
CA ILE A 70 17.35 12.46 4.26
C ILE A 70 18.28 12.33 3.06
N ARG A 71 19.36 13.11 3.06
CA ARG A 71 20.41 13.01 2.04
C ARG A 71 21.10 11.65 2.12
N ASP A 72 21.39 11.05 0.98
CA ASP A 72 22.06 9.74 0.90
C ASP A 72 23.60 9.82 1.03
N GLY A 73 24.16 11.02 0.96
CA GLY A 73 25.61 11.27 1.03
C GLY A 73 26.34 11.24 -0.32
N ILE A 74 25.64 10.92 -1.42
CA ILE A 74 26.19 10.88 -2.79
C ILE A 74 25.50 11.86 -3.76
N GLY A 75 24.66 12.75 -3.24
CA GLY A 75 24.01 13.81 -4.00
C GLY A 75 22.50 13.62 -4.18
N GLY A 76 21.96 12.47 -3.76
CA GLY A 76 20.55 12.15 -3.78
C GLY A 76 19.91 12.15 -2.39
N PHE A 77 18.77 11.48 -2.31
CA PHE A 77 17.94 11.40 -1.11
C PHE A 77 17.33 10.00 -0.96
N ALA A 78 17.21 9.55 0.27
CA ALA A 78 16.40 8.39 0.62
C ALA A 78 15.12 8.83 1.33
N GLN A 79 13.99 8.40 0.80
CA GLN A 79 12.68 8.47 1.44
C GLN A 79 12.48 7.22 2.30
N PHE A 80 11.90 7.39 3.47
CA PHE A 80 11.51 6.33 4.39
C PHE A 80 10.05 6.54 4.75
N ASP A 81 9.21 5.53 4.49
CA ASP A 81 7.82 5.60 4.92
C ASP A 81 7.77 5.59 6.44
N HIS A 82 8.37 4.57 7.08
CA HIS A 82 8.46 4.51 8.53
C HIS A 82 9.79 3.94 9.03
N ILE A 83 10.30 4.53 10.11
CA ILE A 83 11.45 4.04 10.88
C ILE A 83 11.00 3.74 12.31
N ILE A 84 11.47 2.63 12.86
CA ILE A 84 11.28 2.26 14.27
C ILE A 84 12.65 2.08 14.92
N LEU A 85 12.91 2.77 16.02
CA LEU A 85 14.10 2.60 16.84
C LEU A 85 13.74 1.88 18.13
N SER A 86 14.45 0.80 18.45
CA SER A 86 14.16 -0.06 19.61
C SER A 86 15.31 -0.02 20.60
N ARG A 87 15.07 0.59 21.77
CA ARG A 87 16.15 0.85 22.74
C ARG A 87 16.70 -0.42 23.37
N LEU A 88 15.82 -1.38 23.69
CA LEU A 88 16.16 -2.56 24.48
C LEU A 88 16.89 -3.61 23.62
N SER A 89 16.47 -3.79 22.38
CA SER A 89 17.15 -4.66 21.42
C SER A 89 18.33 -3.99 20.73
N ARG A 90 18.45 -2.66 20.81
CA ARG A 90 19.47 -1.86 20.10
C ARG A 90 19.39 -2.10 18.58
N LYS A 91 18.17 -2.18 18.06
CA LYS A 91 17.89 -2.39 16.63
C LYS A 91 17.04 -1.26 16.08
N ALA A 92 17.31 -0.89 14.84
CA ALA A 92 16.44 -0.03 14.05
C ALA A 92 15.70 -0.87 12.99
N SER A 93 14.59 -0.36 12.48
CA SER A 93 13.81 -1.02 11.44
C SER A 93 13.35 0.02 10.42
N VAL A 94 13.52 -0.31 9.15
CA VAL A 94 12.91 0.39 8.01
C VAL A 94 11.68 -0.40 7.59
N VAL A 95 10.54 0.28 7.50
CA VAL A 95 9.28 -0.29 7.02
C VAL A 95 8.89 0.45 5.74
N GLU A 96 8.95 -0.25 4.62
CA GLU A 96 8.56 0.19 3.28
C GLU A 96 7.14 -0.28 2.99
N VAL A 97 6.27 0.60 2.50
CA VAL A 97 4.86 0.29 2.27
C VAL A 97 4.58 0.15 0.78
N LYS A 98 3.91 -0.95 0.40
CA LYS A 98 3.42 -1.16 -0.97
C LYS A 98 1.91 -1.41 -0.97
N ASN A 99 1.16 -0.65 -1.75
CA ASN A 99 -0.29 -0.80 -1.87
C ASN A 99 -0.70 -1.09 -3.32
N TYR A 100 -0.74 -2.38 -3.66
CA TYR A 100 -1.22 -2.87 -4.95
C TYR A 100 -2.56 -3.57 -4.79
N SER A 101 -3.50 -3.33 -5.71
CA SER A 101 -4.76 -4.10 -5.78
C SER A 101 -4.58 -5.51 -6.36
N GLY A 102 -3.46 -5.78 -7.03
CA GLY A 102 -3.13 -7.07 -7.59
C GLY A 102 -2.29 -7.95 -6.66
N ARG A 103 -2.04 -9.18 -7.10
CA ARG A 103 -1.18 -10.15 -6.41
C ARG A 103 0.28 -9.93 -6.75
N MET A 104 1.07 -9.54 -5.75
CA MET A 104 2.51 -9.40 -5.87
C MET A 104 3.19 -10.77 -5.97
N SER A 105 4.11 -10.91 -6.91
CA SER A 105 4.88 -12.12 -7.18
C SER A 105 6.30 -11.77 -7.62
N ARG A 106 7.15 -12.79 -7.78
CA ARG A 106 8.54 -12.69 -8.19
C ARG A 106 8.90 -13.88 -9.07
N ASN A 107 9.79 -13.71 -10.03
CA ASN A 107 10.33 -14.83 -10.79
C ASN A 107 11.65 -15.36 -10.21
N GLN A 108 12.28 -16.29 -10.93
CA GLN A 108 13.55 -16.91 -10.55
C GLN A 108 14.76 -15.97 -10.65
N HIS A 109 14.65 -14.88 -11.41
CA HIS A 109 15.70 -13.89 -11.64
C HIS A 109 15.64 -12.70 -10.67
N ASP A 110 14.82 -12.77 -9.62
CA ASP A 110 14.56 -11.65 -8.70
C ASP A 110 13.88 -10.43 -9.36
N GLU A 111 13.15 -10.66 -10.45
CA GLU A 111 12.30 -9.66 -11.07
C GLU A 111 10.91 -9.70 -10.41
N TRP A 112 10.41 -8.53 -10.02
CA TRP A 112 9.18 -8.38 -9.28
C TRP A 112 8.04 -7.96 -10.18
N MET A 113 6.84 -8.46 -9.89
CA MET A 113 5.68 -8.18 -10.71
C MET A 113 4.37 -8.24 -9.92
N VAL A 114 3.32 -7.62 -10.46
CA VAL A 114 1.97 -7.64 -9.91
C VAL A 114 1.00 -8.20 -10.93
N TRP A 115 0.21 -9.19 -10.50
CA TRP A 115 -0.89 -9.76 -11.27
C TRP A 115 -2.19 -9.04 -10.91
N TYR A 116 -2.72 -8.26 -11.85
CA TYR A 116 -4.01 -7.61 -11.68
C TYR A 116 -5.13 -8.44 -12.30
N GLU A 117 -6.31 -8.38 -11.70
CA GLU A 117 -7.51 -9.02 -12.23
C GLU A 117 -7.84 -8.50 -13.64
N GLY A 118 -8.31 -9.39 -14.52
CA GLY A 118 -8.63 -9.07 -15.91
C GLY A 118 -7.42 -8.91 -16.83
N ARG A 119 -6.18 -9.05 -16.33
CA ARG A 119 -4.97 -8.97 -17.15
C ARG A 119 -4.39 -10.33 -17.50
N ARG A 120 -4.01 -10.48 -18.77
CA ARG A 120 -3.30 -11.68 -19.26
C ARG A 120 -1.82 -11.70 -18.91
N ARG A 121 -1.21 -10.53 -18.73
CA ARG A 121 0.21 -10.38 -18.42
C ARG A 121 0.38 -9.63 -17.10
N PRO A 122 1.33 -10.06 -16.26
CA PRO A 122 1.69 -9.32 -15.06
C PRO A 122 2.41 -8.03 -15.43
N VAL A 123 2.44 -7.11 -14.48
CA VAL A 123 3.07 -5.81 -14.62
C VAL A 123 4.38 -5.82 -13.84
N PRO A 124 5.53 -5.52 -14.47
CA PRO A 124 6.80 -5.45 -13.77
C PRO A 124 6.78 -4.30 -12.76
N ILE A 125 7.38 -4.50 -11.59
CA ILE A 125 7.54 -3.44 -10.58
C ILE A 125 9.00 -3.39 -10.11
N PRO A 126 9.48 -2.24 -9.61
CA PRO A 126 10.76 -2.19 -8.91
C PRO A 126 10.81 -3.20 -7.75
N ASN A 127 11.99 -3.77 -7.49
CA ASN A 127 12.18 -4.73 -6.41
C ASN A 127 12.01 -4.02 -5.04
N PRO A 128 10.91 -4.26 -4.31
CA PRO A 128 10.62 -3.54 -3.07
C PRO A 128 11.58 -3.93 -1.94
N VAL A 129 12.11 -5.16 -1.96
CA VAL A 129 13.09 -5.62 -0.97
C VAL A 129 14.44 -4.96 -1.21
N ALA A 130 14.86 -4.83 -2.48
CA ALA A 130 16.08 -4.10 -2.82
C ALA A 130 15.97 -2.61 -2.44
N GLN A 131 14.81 -2.00 -2.66
CA GLN A 131 14.53 -0.62 -2.24
C GLN A 131 14.68 -0.46 -0.72
N ALA A 132 14.03 -1.33 0.07
CA ALA A 132 14.16 -1.30 1.53
C ALA A 132 15.61 -1.53 2.01
N ARG A 133 16.38 -2.36 1.30
CA ARG A 133 17.82 -2.56 1.59
C ARG A 133 18.66 -1.31 1.30
N ARG A 134 18.40 -0.59 0.20
CA ARG A 134 19.05 0.70 -0.07
C ARG A 134 18.75 1.73 1.02
N GLN A 135 17.49 1.85 1.41
CA GLN A 135 17.07 2.71 2.53
C GLN A 135 17.81 2.34 3.83
N ARG A 136 17.90 1.05 4.17
CA ARG A 136 18.67 0.56 5.31
C ARG A 136 20.13 1.02 5.24
N ASP A 137 20.76 0.94 4.08
CA ASP A 137 22.17 1.31 3.94
C ASP A 137 22.36 2.81 4.13
N VAL A 138 21.44 3.64 3.66
CA VAL A 138 21.42 5.09 3.94
C VAL A 138 21.21 5.37 5.43
N LEU A 139 20.26 4.68 6.08
CA LEU A 139 20.04 4.85 7.53
C LEU A 139 21.26 4.42 8.34
N ARG A 140 21.94 3.33 7.97
CA ARG A 140 23.19 2.89 8.60
C ARG A 140 24.30 3.92 8.43
N ALA A 141 24.45 4.48 7.23
CA ALA A 141 25.42 5.53 6.96
C ALA A 141 25.14 6.77 7.80
N TRP A 142 23.87 7.18 7.90
CA TRP A 142 23.44 8.28 8.75
C TRP A 142 23.74 7.99 10.23
N LEU A 143 23.35 6.84 10.75
CA LEU A 143 23.60 6.46 12.15
C LEU A 143 25.10 6.50 12.48
N LYS A 144 25.96 6.01 11.57
CA LYS A 144 27.41 6.07 11.73
C LYS A 144 27.95 7.50 11.67
N ALA A 145 27.47 8.33 10.76
CA ALA A 145 27.93 9.72 10.61
C ALA A 145 27.64 10.60 11.83
N TYR A 146 26.64 10.22 12.63
CA TYR A 146 26.23 10.92 13.86
C TYR A 146 26.55 10.12 15.15
N ASP A 147 27.45 9.13 15.09
CA ASP A 147 27.91 8.31 16.23
C ASP A 147 26.82 7.50 16.97
N HIS A 148 25.76 7.13 16.26
CA HIS A 148 24.63 6.34 16.75
C HIS A 148 24.67 4.85 16.35
N ASP A 149 25.68 4.42 15.59
CA ASP A 149 25.86 3.03 15.16
C ASP A 149 26.07 2.06 16.34
N LYS A 150 26.62 2.55 17.45
CA LYS A 150 26.66 1.79 18.70
C LYS A 150 25.28 1.69 19.35
N ALA A 151 24.44 2.71 19.27
CA ALA A 151 23.10 2.67 19.83
C ALA A 151 22.21 1.65 19.09
N PHE A 152 22.43 1.51 17.77
CA PHE A 152 21.69 0.59 16.91
C PHE A 152 22.63 -0.28 16.07
N SER A 153 22.97 -1.46 16.58
CA SER A 153 23.96 -2.35 15.94
C SER A 153 23.45 -3.03 14.67
N GLU A 154 22.13 -3.10 14.50
CA GLU A 154 21.49 -3.76 13.36
C GLU A 154 20.29 -2.95 12.88
N VAL A 155 20.08 -2.93 11.56
CA VAL A 155 18.94 -2.28 10.91
C VAL A 155 18.21 -3.31 10.06
N GLY A 156 17.00 -3.66 10.48
CA GLY A 156 16.11 -4.58 9.76
C GLY A 156 15.31 -3.85 8.68
N THR A 157 14.86 -4.59 7.67
CA THR A 157 14.04 -4.07 6.57
C THR A 157 12.78 -4.90 6.46
N PHE A 158 11.63 -4.24 6.34
CA PHE A 158 10.33 -4.88 6.21
C PHE A 158 9.58 -4.22 5.06
N VAL A 159 9.11 -5.01 4.10
CA VAL A 159 8.15 -4.57 3.10
C VAL A 159 6.78 -4.97 3.60
N VAL A 160 5.88 -4.01 3.72
CA VAL A 160 4.54 -4.21 4.24
C VAL A 160 3.50 -3.85 3.20
N ILE A 161 2.48 -4.71 3.07
CA ILE A 161 1.31 -4.46 2.24
C ILE A 161 0.04 -4.43 3.11
N PRO A 162 -1.06 -3.83 2.62
CA PRO A 162 -2.37 -3.89 3.28
C PRO A 162 -2.82 -5.32 3.63
N ALA A 163 -3.71 -5.42 4.63
CA ALA A 163 -4.19 -6.71 5.14
C ALA A 163 -4.91 -7.55 4.05
N ASP A 164 -5.64 -6.88 3.17
CA ASP A 164 -6.37 -7.43 2.03
C ASP A 164 -5.47 -7.64 0.79
N GLY A 165 -4.25 -7.09 0.79
CA GLY A 165 -3.29 -7.26 -0.30
C GLY A 165 -2.93 -8.73 -0.54
N GLN A 166 -2.54 -9.07 -1.77
CA GLN A 166 -2.27 -10.46 -2.17
C GLN A 166 -0.78 -10.70 -2.40
N ILE A 167 -0.24 -11.77 -1.81
CA ILE A 167 1.16 -12.21 -1.96
C ILE A 167 1.14 -13.63 -2.52
N ASP A 168 1.86 -13.85 -3.60
CA ASP A 168 2.14 -15.20 -4.09
C ASP A 168 3.19 -15.88 -3.20
N ARG A 169 2.72 -16.62 -2.18
CA ARG A 169 3.59 -17.32 -1.21
C ARG A 169 4.36 -18.49 -1.79
N THR A 170 4.04 -18.93 -3.02
CA THR A 170 4.87 -19.94 -3.72
C THR A 170 6.15 -19.34 -4.28
N LYS A 171 6.18 -18.02 -4.50
CA LYS A 171 7.32 -17.28 -5.05
C LYS A 171 7.97 -16.35 -4.03
N ILE A 172 7.19 -15.78 -3.12
CA ILE A 172 7.63 -14.89 -2.04
C ILE A 172 7.54 -15.66 -0.72
N THR A 173 8.58 -16.45 -0.47
CA THR A 173 8.72 -17.31 0.71
C THR A 173 9.03 -16.50 1.98
N GLU A 174 9.00 -17.15 3.14
CA GLU A 174 9.30 -16.55 4.46
C GLU A 174 10.72 -15.98 4.59
N ALA A 175 11.66 -16.42 3.75
CA ALA A 175 13.02 -15.87 3.69
C ALA A 175 13.08 -14.40 3.22
N LEU A 176 12.01 -13.89 2.59
CA LEU A 176 11.91 -12.49 2.18
C LEU A 176 11.06 -11.72 3.19
N PRO A 177 11.48 -10.49 3.58
CA PRO A 177 10.82 -9.75 4.65
C PRO A 177 9.57 -9.02 4.14
N VAL A 178 8.64 -9.75 3.52
CA VAL A 178 7.40 -9.23 2.91
C VAL A 178 6.19 -9.75 3.67
N TYR A 179 5.46 -8.81 4.29
CA TYR A 179 4.37 -9.13 5.21
C TYR A 179 3.11 -8.33 4.88
N LYS A 180 1.95 -8.94 5.13
CA LYS A 180 0.72 -8.17 5.33
C LYS A 180 0.84 -7.41 6.66
N ILE A 181 0.28 -6.22 6.75
CA ILE A 181 0.38 -5.36 7.93
C ILE A 181 -0.09 -6.05 9.22
N ASP A 182 -1.12 -6.89 9.17
CA ASP A 182 -1.60 -7.63 10.35
C ASP A 182 -0.58 -8.67 10.87
N ASN A 183 0.32 -9.13 9.99
CA ASN A 183 1.37 -10.09 10.34
C ASN A 183 2.72 -9.40 10.65
N PHE A 184 2.86 -8.11 10.34
CA PHE A 184 4.10 -7.36 10.50
C PHE A 184 4.61 -7.40 11.94
N HIS A 185 3.74 -7.12 12.92
CA HIS A 185 4.17 -7.00 14.31
C HIS A 185 4.82 -8.28 14.85
N ARG A 186 4.30 -9.46 14.48
CA ARG A 186 4.91 -10.75 14.87
C ARG A 186 6.33 -10.88 14.33
N ALA A 187 6.51 -10.68 13.03
CA ALA A 187 7.84 -10.75 12.39
C ALA A 187 8.81 -9.68 12.95
N TRP A 188 8.30 -8.49 13.23
CA TRP A 188 9.09 -7.42 13.82
C TRP A 188 9.53 -7.74 15.25
N VAL A 189 8.68 -8.37 16.08
CA VAL A 189 9.04 -8.82 17.44
C VAL A 189 10.12 -9.91 17.40
N GLU A 190 10.09 -10.81 16.42
CA GLU A 190 11.17 -11.80 16.26
C GLU A 190 12.53 -11.14 15.97
N PHE A 191 12.52 -10.04 15.23
CA PHE A 191 13.73 -9.29 14.91
C PHE A 191 14.20 -8.36 16.04
N ALA A 192 13.32 -7.47 16.50
CA ALA A 192 13.63 -6.34 17.39
C ALA A 192 12.95 -6.42 18.76
N GLY A 193 12.15 -7.45 19.02
CA GLY A 193 11.61 -7.71 20.34
C GLY A 193 12.69 -8.15 21.33
N VAL A 194 12.38 -8.02 22.61
CA VAL A 194 13.25 -8.49 23.69
C VAL A 194 12.41 -9.37 24.61
N SER A 195 12.90 -10.59 24.86
CA SER A 195 12.25 -11.52 25.79
C SER A 195 12.22 -10.93 27.21
N PRO A 196 11.25 -11.31 28.07
CA PRO A 196 11.17 -10.80 29.44
C PRO A 196 12.48 -10.95 30.23
N ILE A 197 13.18 -12.08 30.05
CA ILE A 197 14.50 -12.30 30.64
C ILE A 197 15.54 -11.36 30.02
N GLY A 198 15.54 -11.20 28.69
CA GLY A 198 16.44 -10.28 28.00
C GLY A 198 16.27 -8.81 28.44
N LYS A 199 15.06 -8.40 28.85
CA LYS A 199 14.82 -7.04 29.38
C LYS A 199 15.54 -6.78 30.70
N LEU A 200 15.67 -7.81 31.55
CA LEU A 200 16.34 -7.69 32.85
C LEU A 200 17.87 -7.52 32.72
N PHE A 201 18.45 -8.01 31.62
CA PHE A 201 19.90 -7.98 31.39
C PHE A 201 20.34 -7.00 30.29
N SER A 202 19.39 -6.32 29.62
CA SER A 202 19.72 -5.38 28.56
C SER A 202 20.23 -4.05 29.12
N SER A 203 21.46 -3.69 28.76
CA SER A 203 22.02 -2.36 28.97
C SER A 203 21.56 -1.35 27.90
N GLY A 204 20.37 -1.54 27.33
CA GLY A 204 19.86 -0.85 26.14
C GLY A 204 19.96 0.67 26.15
N VAL A 205 19.65 1.32 25.03
CA VAL A 205 19.82 2.77 24.88
C VAL A 205 18.99 3.51 25.95
N PRO A 206 19.54 4.46 26.73
CA PRO A 206 18.77 5.25 27.69
C PRO A 206 17.59 5.94 27.00
N SER A 207 16.42 6.02 27.65
CA SER A 207 15.21 6.59 27.03
C SER A 207 15.39 8.04 26.57
N GLY A 208 16.11 8.86 27.35
CA GLY A 208 16.44 10.23 26.95
C GLY A 208 17.34 10.29 25.71
N THR A 209 18.32 9.40 25.61
CA THR A 209 19.18 9.26 24.43
C THR A 209 18.38 8.79 23.21
N LEU A 210 17.50 7.80 23.39
CA LEU A 210 16.60 7.32 22.32
C LEU A 210 15.75 8.48 21.76
N ALA A 211 15.14 9.27 22.65
CA ALA A 211 14.34 10.42 22.25
C ALA A 211 15.17 11.49 21.52
N ALA A 212 16.39 11.76 21.99
CA ALA A 212 17.30 12.71 21.35
C ALA A 212 17.72 12.26 19.94
N ILE A 213 18.04 10.97 19.75
CA ILE A 213 18.36 10.41 18.42
C ILE A 213 17.15 10.51 17.49
N GLY A 214 15.96 10.18 18.01
CA GLY A 214 14.71 10.32 17.28
C GLY A 214 14.45 11.74 16.79
N ALA A 215 14.62 12.71 17.68
CA ALA A 215 14.47 14.13 17.36
C ALA A 215 15.51 14.60 16.34
N GLN A 216 16.76 14.12 16.44
CA GLN A 216 17.81 14.44 15.49
C GLN A 216 17.53 13.89 14.08
N LEU A 217 17.05 12.65 13.98
CA LEU A 217 16.59 12.07 12.70
C LEU A 217 15.43 12.89 12.12
N ALA A 218 14.42 13.21 12.94
CA ALA A 218 13.28 14.01 12.49
C ALA A 218 13.70 15.40 12.00
N ALA A 219 14.66 16.03 12.67
CA ALA A 219 15.21 17.34 12.28
C ALA A 219 16.07 17.28 11.01
N ALA A 220 16.59 16.10 10.63
CA ALA A 220 17.34 15.91 9.39
C ALA A 220 16.44 15.84 8.15
N HIS A 221 15.11 15.88 8.32
CA HIS A 221 14.16 15.81 7.23
C HIS A 221 14.37 16.95 6.22
N VAL A 222 14.44 16.60 4.94
CA VAL A 222 14.49 17.55 3.82
C VAL A 222 13.22 17.40 2.99
N SER A 223 12.40 18.45 2.95
CA SER A 223 11.18 18.49 2.15
C SER A 223 11.44 18.11 0.69
N ASP A 224 10.45 17.48 0.06
CA ASP A 224 10.47 17.25 -1.37
C ASP A 224 10.31 18.59 -2.12
N GLU A 225 11.05 18.75 -3.20
CA GLU A 225 10.96 19.93 -4.07
C GLU A 225 9.71 19.86 -4.97
N GLN A 226 9.16 18.66 -5.18
CA GLN A 226 7.97 18.46 -6.00
C GLN A 226 6.69 18.78 -5.23
N THR A 227 5.83 19.61 -5.82
CA THR A 227 4.47 19.84 -5.30
C THR A 227 3.63 18.57 -5.46
N LEU A 228 2.57 18.44 -4.66
CA LEU A 228 1.64 17.32 -4.80
C LEU A 228 0.99 17.29 -6.20
N ALA A 229 0.69 18.46 -6.78
CA ALA A 229 0.19 18.55 -8.16
C ALA A 229 1.19 17.99 -9.18
N GLN A 230 2.48 18.25 -9.02
CA GLN A 230 3.54 17.69 -9.87
C GLN A 230 3.67 16.17 -9.69
N ARG A 231 3.63 15.68 -8.44
CA ARG A 231 3.67 14.23 -8.16
C ARG A 231 2.46 13.49 -8.75
N LEU A 232 1.28 14.11 -8.71
CA LEU A 232 0.06 13.62 -9.36
C LEU A 232 0.10 13.71 -10.91
N GLY A 233 1.09 14.40 -11.49
CA GLY A 233 1.20 14.61 -12.94
C GLY A 233 0.23 15.64 -13.51
N LEU A 234 -0.31 16.52 -12.67
CA LEU A 234 -1.20 17.62 -13.06
C LEU A 234 -0.43 18.86 -13.54
N GLU A 235 0.80 19.01 -13.08
CA GLU A 235 1.70 20.10 -13.45
C GLU A 235 3.05 19.55 -13.93
N PRO A 236 3.71 20.23 -14.90
CA PRO A 236 5.05 19.85 -15.31
C PRO A 236 6.05 20.05 -14.16
N ARG A 237 7.06 19.18 -14.10
CA ARG A 237 8.18 19.33 -13.16
C ARG A 237 8.98 20.58 -13.53
N SER A 238 9.29 21.41 -12.55
CA SER A 238 10.23 22.51 -12.72
C SER A 238 11.66 21.95 -12.72
N TYR A 239 12.25 21.72 -13.89
CA TYR A 239 13.69 21.51 -13.97
C TYR A 239 14.38 22.87 -13.80
N THR A 240 14.89 23.17 -12.60
CA THR A 240 15.88 24.24 -12.46
C THR A 240 17.21 23.69 -12.98
N HIS A 241 17.40 23.79 -14.30
CA HIS A 241 18.68 23.46 -14.91
C HIS A 241 19.70 24.50 -14.44
N LYS A 242 20.48 24.16 -13.42
CA LYS A 242 21.59 24.97 -12.96
C LYS A 242 22.87 24.42 -13.57
N GLY A 243 23.21 24.95 -14.74
CA GLY A 243 24.54 24.89 -15.34
C GLY A 243 24.80 23.70 -16.26
N ASP A 244 25.10 24.02 -17.52
CA ASP A 244 25.81 23.16 -18.46
C ASP A 244 27.17 22.70 -17.89
N ASP A 245 27.62 21.53 -18.36
CA ASP A 245 28.90 20.86 -18.13
C ASP A 245 29.13 20.13 -16.79
N ALA A 246 28.51 18.95 -16.64
CA ALA A 246 29.20 17.69 -16.31
C ALA A 246 28.19 16.53 -16.19
N ALA A 247 28.44 15.47 -16.96
CA ALA A 247 27.93 14.10 -16.86
C ALA A 247 26.58 13.87 -16.14
N ALA A 248 25.59 13.42 -16.93
CA ALA A 248 24.32 12.87 -16.50
C ALA A 248 24.42 12.02 -15.22
N GLN A 249 24.00 12.60 -14.10
CA GLN A 249 23.61 11.85 -12.91
C GLN A 249 22.09 11.79 -12.89
N VAL A 250 21.60 10.61 -13.23
CA VAL A 250 20.20 10.21 -13.16
C VAL A 250 19.83 10.15 -11.67
N ASN A 251 18.77 10.87 -11.28
CA ASN A 251 18.25 10.88 -9.91
C ASN A 251 17.43 9.59 -9.67
N GLU A 252 18.10 8.46 -9.43
CA GLU A 252 17.50 7.11 -9.34
C GLU A 252 16.32 7.00 -8.35
N ALA A 253 16.29 7.78 -7.26
CA ALA A 253 15.22 7.68 -6.26
C ALA A 253 13.86 8.25 -6.72
N ALA A 254 13.85 9.24 -7.61
CA ALA A 254 12.60 9.81 -8.15
C ALA A 254 12.08 9.01 -9.37
N ASP A 255 12.97 8.25 -10.00
CA ASP A 255 12.67 7.39 -11.14
C ASP A 255 12.04 6.06 -10.72
N GLU A 256 12.22 5.59 -9.49
CA GLU A 256 11.61 4.35 -9.00
C GLU A 256 10.10 4.47 -8.73
N GLU A 257 9.63 5.58 -8.15
CA GLU A 257 8.19 5.85 -7.99
C GLU A 257 7.53 6.09 -9.37
N GLN A 258 8.29 6.68 -10.31
CA GLN A 258 7.89 6.83 -11.69
C GLN A 258 7.84 5.49 -12.43
N LEU A 259 8.80 4.59 -12.26
CA LEU A 259 8.78 3.23 -12.80
C LEU A 259 7.63 2.41 -12.20
N ALA A 260 7.30 2.60 -10.91
CA ALA A 260 6.12 2.00 -10.30
C ALA A 260 4.80 2.61 -10.83
N ALA A 261 4.79 3.91 -11.14
CA ALA A 261 3.66 4.59 -11.77
C ALA A 261 3.50 4.24 -13.26
N GLU A 262 4.60 4.04 -13.99
CA GLU A 262 4.66 3.59 -15.40
C GLU A 262 4.33 2.09 -15.51
N ALA A 263 4.74 1.30 -14.53
CA ALA A 263 4.24 -0.06 -14.33
C ALA A 263 2.71 -0.04 -14.10
N ALA A 264 2.22 0.78 -13.16
CA ALA A 264 0.78 0.97 -12.96
C ALA A 264 0.06 1.56 -14.20
N GLU A 265 0.77 2.33 -15.04
CA GLU A 265 0.29 2.88 -16.32
C GLU A 265 0.09 1.76 -17.35
N ALA A 266 1.09 0.89 -17.50
CA ALA A 266 1.01 -0.34 -18.28
C ALA A 266 -0.10 -1.24 -17.74
N ALA A 267 -0.33 -1.25 -16.41
CA ALA A 267 -1.36 -1.99 -15.67
C ALA A 267 -2.82 -1.58 -15.95
N LEU A 268 -3.08 -0.59 -16.81
CA LEU A 268 -4.45 -0.20 -17.15
C LEU A 268 -4.72 -0.05 -18.66
N ASP A 269 -3.80 -0.47 -19.53
CA ASP A 269 -4.03 -0.58 -20.99
C ASP A 269 -4.33 -2.04 -21.42
N PRO A 270 -5.51 -2.36 -21.95
CA PRO A 270 -5.83 -3.69 -22.48
C PRO A 270 -5.27 -3.96 -23.89
N ASP A 271 -4.70 -2.98 -24.59
CA ASP A 271 -4.39 -3.11 -26.03
C ASP A 271 -2.94 -2.76 -26.45
N LEU A 272 -2.01 -2.64 -25.49
CA LEU A 272 -0.58 -2.53 -25.81
C LEU A 272 0.00 -3.89 -26.20
N SER A 273 -0.22 -4.25 -27.47
CA SER A 273 0.52 -5.28 -28.17
C SER A 273 1.97 -4.82 -28.36
N LEU A 274 2.88 -5.28 -27.51
CA LEU A 274 4.31 -5.16 -27.81
C LEU A 274 4.64 -5.98 -29.06
N PRO A 275 5.51 -5.48 -29.97
CA PRO A 275 5.85 -6.16 -31.21
C PRO A 275 6.52 -7.50 -30.90
N VAL A 276 5.94 -8.57 -31.43
CA VAL A 276 6.54 -9.90 -31.45
C VAL A 276 7.76 -9.83 -32.36
N ARG A 277 8.94 -10.04 -31.78
CA ARG A 277 10.13 -10.37 -32.55
C ARG A 277 10.07 -11.87 -32.81
N GLU A 278 9.79 -12.23 -34.06
CA GLU A 278 9.88 -13.60 -34.54
C GLU A 278 11.34 -14.06 -34.45
N GLU A 279 11.62 -15.07 -33.64
CA GLU A 279 12.79 -15.91 -33.84
C GLU A 279 12.31 -17.33 -34.11
N GLU A 280 12.56 -17.75 -35.34
CA GLU A 280 12.44 -19.11 -35.84
C GLU A 280 13.35 -20.05 -35.04
N GLY A 281 12.82 -21.22 -34.68
CA GLY A 281 13.57 -22.24 -33.95
C GLY A 281 12.77 -23.52 -33.86
N GLU A 282 12.84 -24.29 -34.93
CA GLU A 282 12.24 -25.62 -35.10
C GLU A 282 12.66 -26.59 -33.98
N GLY A 283 11.70 -27.37 -33.48
CA GLY A 283 11.94 -28.34 -32.40
C GLY A 283 10.73 -29.19 -32.05
N GLU A 284 10.27 -29.97 -33.04
CA GLU A 284 9.63 -31.28 -32.98
C GLU A 284 8.65 -31.61 -31.81
N ILE A 285 7.37 -31.65 -32.17
CA ILE A 285 6.25 -32.14 -31.36
C ILE A 285 6.28 -33.68 -31.34
N VAL A 286 6.37 -34.28 -30.15
CA VAL A 286 5.96 -35.69 -29.93
C VAL A 286 4.71 -35.70 -29.07
N VAL A 287 3.60 -36.07 -29.71
CA VAL A 287 2.33 -36.40 -29.09
C VAL A 287 2.43 -37.80 -28.51
N MET A 288 2.14 -37.97 -27.23
CA MET A 288 1.69 -39.25 -26.67
C MET A 288 0.47 -39.03 -25.78
N SER A 289 -0.62 -39.65 -26.20
CA SER A 289 -1.89 -39.85 -25.51
C SER A 289 -1.88 -41.14 -24.68
N ALA A 290 -2.84 -41.24 -23.74
CA ALA A 290 -3.29 -42.39 -22.91
C ALA A 290 -3.03 -42.13 -21.41
N ASP A 291 -3.91 -42.41 -20.45
CA ASP A 291 -5.29 -42.91 -20.40
C ASP A 291 -5.85 -42.54 -19.00
N GLU A 292 -7.17 -42.54 -18.86
CA GLU A 292 -7.88 -42.43 -17.58
C GLU A 292 -7.68 -43.69 -16.72
N GLU A 293 -7.51 -43.53 -15.39
CA GLU A 293 -7.91 -44.56 -14.43
C GLU A 293 -8.29 -43.96 -13.07
N GLU A 294 -9.52 -44.24 -12.67
CA GLU A 294 -10.18 -43.95 -11.40
C GLU A 294 -9.83 -45.06 -10.39
N ALA A 295 -9.43 -44.71 -9.15
CA ALA A 295 -9.42 -45.65 -8.03
C ALA A 295 -9.50 -44.97 -6.65
N ASP A 296 -10.71 -45.08 -6.09
CA ASP A 296 -11.18 -45.20 -4.70
C ASP A 296 -10.18 -45.23 -3.50
N ALA A 297 -10.39 -44.27 -2.57
CA ALA A 297 -10.36 -44.29 -1.07
C ALA A 297 -9.22 -45.01 -0.26
N PRO A 298 -8.92 -44.65 1.03
CA PRO A 298 -9.83 -44.05 2.02
C PRO A 298 -9.27 -42.98 2.98
N THR A 299 -10.23 -42.23 3.54
CA THR A 299 -10.13 -41.28 4.66
C THR A 299 -9.88 -41.99 6.01
N PRO A 300 -9.02 -41.46 6.92
CA PRO A 300 -9.06 -41.82 8.34
C PRO A 300 -9.83 -40.77 9.18
N PRO A 301 -10.32 -41.17 10.38
CA PRO A 301 -11.50 -40.57 11.00
C PRO A 301 -11.23 -39.33 11.87
N LEU A 302 -12.28 -38.51 11.97
CA LEU A 302 -12.51 -37.52 13.02
C LEU A 302 -12.49 -38.20 14.40
N ASN A 303 -11.71 -37.64 15.33
CA ASN A 303 -11.97 -37.78 16.75
C ASN A 303 -12.07 -36.39 17.38
N GLU A 304 -13.18 -36.19 18.08
CA GLU A 304 -13.57 -34.97 18.77
C GLU A 304 -12.92 -34.86 20.16
N GLN A 305 -12.81 -33.60 20.62
CA GLN A 305 -12.67 -33.10 22.00
C GLN A 305 -11.27 -33.02 22.64
N ALA A 306 -10.77 -31.80 22.81
CA ALA A 306 -10.98 -31.05 24.06
C ALA A 306 -10.65 -29.55 23.87
N ASP A 307 -11.41 -28.72 24.57
CA ASP A 307 -11.46 -27.27 24.50
C ASP A 307 -10.16 -26.59 24.98
N ASP A 308 -9.81 -25.48 24.32
CA ASP A 308 -9.04 -24.40 24.95
C ASP A 308 -9.56 -23.04 24.45
N GLU A 309 -9.72 -22.13 25.39
CA GLU A 309 -10.65 -21.01 25.41
C GLU A 309 -10.45 -19.98 24.28
N ALA A 310 -11.48 -19.81 23.45
CA ALA A 310 -11.59 -18.68 22.53
C ALA A 310 -12.00 -17.41 23.30
N VAL A 311 -11.08 -16.44 23.40
CA VAL A 311 -11.36 -15.07 23.83
C VAL A 311 -12.40 -14.46 22.87
N PRO A 312 -13.51 -13.86 23.35
CA PRO A 312 -14.57 -13.39 22.48
C PRO A 312 -14.13 -12.16 21.69
N VAL A 313 -14.03 -12.29 20.36
CA VAL A 313 -13.88 -11.17 19.44
C VAL A 313 -15.15 -10.31 19.53
N ALA A 314 -15.01 -9.12 20.11
CA ALA A 314 -16.11 -8.15 20.18
C ALA A 314 -16.65 -7.87 18.78
N LYS A 315 -17.94 -8.13 18.57
CA LYS A 315 -18.68 -7.83 17.33
C LYS A 315 -18.61 -6.32 17.08
N ARG A 316 -17.71 -5.87 16.20
CA ARG A 316 -17.70 -4.49 15.69
C ARG A 316 -19.08 -4.20 15.08
N LYS A 317 -19.65 -3.02 15.37
CA LYS A 317 -20.94 -2.56 14.81
C LYS A 317 -20.66 -1.74 13.54
N ALA A 318 -21.58 -1.76 12.58
CA ALA A 318 -21.50 -0.92 11.38
C ALA A 318 -21.48 0.57 11.77
N SER A 319 -20.82 1.40 10.95
CA SER A 319 -20.76 2.85 11.16
C SER A 319 -22.15 3.50 11.03
N ALA A 320 -22.26 4.75 11.49
CA ALA A 320 -23.41 5.59 11.17
C ALA A 320 -23.52 5.77 9.65
N ALA A 321 -24.75 5.90 9.15
CA ALA A 321 -25.00 6.14 7.74
C ALA A 321 -24.68 7.60 7.39
N VAL A 322 -23.88 7.79 6.35
CA VAL A 322 -23.49 9.11 5.80
C VAL A 322 -24.27 9.34 4.51
N VAL A 323 -24.98 10.46 4.41
CA VAL A 323 -25.72 10.82 3.19
C VAL A 323 -24.73 11.31 2.14
N ILE A 324 -24.74 10.68 0.95
CA ILE A 324 -23.82 11.00 -0.16
C ILE A 324 -24.52 11.70 -1.33
N SER A 325 -25.84 11.59 -1.43
CA SER A 325 -26.70 12.25 -2.42
C SER A 325 -28.14 12.25 -1.92
N PRO A 326 -29.04 13.14 -2.38
CA PRO A 326 -30.43 13.13 -1.93
C PRO A 326 -31.09 11.76 -2.05
N GLY A 327 -31.48 11.20 -0.90
CA GLY A 327 -32.10 9.88 -0.81
C GLY A 327 -31.14 8.69 -0.88
N ILE A 328 -29.82 8.89 -0.90
CA ILE A 328 -28.81 7.81 -0.94
C ILE A 328 -27.76 8.03 0.16
N ALA A 329 -27.50 6.98 0.94
CA ALA A 329 -26.51 6.98 2.01
C ALA A 329 -25.57 5.78 1.89
N GLU A 330 -24.41 5.89 2.53
CA GLU A 330 -23.46 4.79 2.68
C GLU A 330 -23.14 4.53 4.16
N ARG A 331 -22.66 3.33 4.47
CA ARG A 331 -22.06 3.02 5.77
C ARG A 331 -20.94 1.99 5.62
N GLU A 332 -19.97 2.07 6.50
CA GLU A 332 -18.91 1.08 6.62
C GLU A 332 -19.40 -0.09 7.49
N LEU A 333 -19.23 -1.30 6.98
CA LEU A 333 -19.54 -2.54 7.68
C LEU A 333 -18.39 -2.92 8.63
N PRO A 334 -18.65 -3.76 9.65
CA PRO A 334 -17.63 -4.20 10.62
C PRO A 334 -16.36 -4.81 10.03
N ASP A 335 -16.46 -5.31 8.80
CA ASP A 335 -15.41 -5.97 8.02
C ASP A 335 -14.73 -5.05 6.99
N GLY A 336 -15.02 -3.74 7.03
CA GLY A 336 -14.41 -2.73 6.16
C GLY A 336 -15.11 -2.54 4.82
N ARG A 337 -16.13 -3.34 4.49
CA ARG A 337 -16.90 -3.18 3.24
C ARG A 337 -17.84 -1.97 3.30
N ILE A 338 -18.19 -1.42 2.15
CA ILE A 338 -19.10 -0.27 2.07
C ILE A 338 -20.49 -0.76 1.64
N ALA A 339 -21.51 -0.39 2.42
CA ALA A 339 -22.90 -0.66 2.10
C ALA A 339 -23.61 0.63 1.65
N PHE A 340 -24.15 0.64 0.45
CA PHE A 340 -24.96 1.73 -0.09
C PHE A 340 -26.45 1.44 0.05
N LEU A 341 -27.23 2.43 0.48
CA LEU A 341 -28.65 2.31 0.76
C LEU A 341 -29.41 3.50 0.15
N ALA A 342 -30.55 3.23 -0.47
CA ALA A 342 -31.50 4.25 -0.91
C ALA A 342 -32.63 4.40 0.13
N ALA A 343 -33.22 5.59 0.23
CA ALA A 343 -34.40 5.83 1.05
C ALA A 343 -35.59 4.97 0.58
N ARG A 344 -36.34 4.41 1.53
CA ARG A 344 -37.38 3.39 1.25
C ARG A 344 -38.51 3.90 0.36
N ASP A 345 -38.81 5.18 0.46
CA ASP A 345 -39.89 5.91 -0.21
C ASP A 345 -39.42 6.72 -1.44
N ASN A 346 -38.16 6.55 -1.87
CA ASN A 346 -37.60 7.30 -2.99
C ASN A 346 -37.20 6.37 -4.15
N GLU A 347 -38.15 6.11 -5.05
CA GLU A 347 -37.93 5.24 -6.23
C GLU A 347 -36.86 5.80 -7.18
N ALA A 348 -36.76 7.12 -7.33
CA ALA A 348 -35.72 7.75 -8.14
C ALA A 348 -34.31 7.51 -7.55
N ALA A 349 -34.18 7.51 -6.22
CA ALA A 349 -32.93 7.16 -5.54
C ALA A 349 -32.59 5.67 -5.71
N LYS A 350 -33.58 4.77 -5.63
CA LYS A 350 -33.37 3.33 -5.87
C LYS A 350 -32.88 3.05 -7.29
N ALA A 351 -33.52 3.65 -8.29
CA ALA A 351 -33.14 3.49 -9.69
C ALA A 351 -31.71 4.00 -9.96
N ARG A 352 -31.38 5.21 -9.49
CA ARG A 352 -30.03 5.78 -9.61
C ARG A 352 -28.98 4.93 -8.92
N LEU A 353 -29.26 4.48 -7.69
CA LEU A 353 -28.32 3.64 -6.95
C LEU A 353 -28.13 2.28 -7.62
N SER A 354 -29.20 1.66 -8.13
CA SER A 354 -29.12 0.39 -8.84
C SER A 354 -28.26 0.51 -10.10
N ALA A 355 -28.44 1.57 -10.89
CA ALA A 355 -27.64 1.83 -12.08
C ALA A 355 -26.16 2.09 -11.75
N ALA A 356 -25.89 2.84 -10.67
CA ALA A 356 -24.53 3.09 -10.21
C ALA A 356 -23.82 1.80 -9.74
N CYS A 357 -24.56 0.90 -9.08
CA CYS A 357 -24.03 -0.33 -8.50
C CYS A 357 -23.89 -1.49 -9.49
N GLU A 358 -24.47 -1.40 -10.69
CA GLU A 358 -24.40 -2.45 -11.71
C GLU A 358 -22.95 -2.77 -12.08
N GLY A 359 -22.56 -4.04 -11.95
CA GLY A 359 -21.19 -4.52 -12.18
C GLY A 359 -20.15 -4.07 -11.13
N ARG A 360 -20.55 -3.29 -10.11
CA ARG A 360 -19.64 -2.65 -9.13
C ARG A 360 -19.90 -3.07 -7.69
N ALA A 361 -21.13 -3.44 -7.37
CA ALA A 361 -21.52 -3.91 -6.04
C ALA A 361 -22.50 -5.09 -6.14
N ARG A 362 -22.60 -5.86 -5.05
CA ARG A 362 -23.52 -6.99 -4.96
C ARG A 362 -24.76 -6.61 -4.17
N TRP A 363 -25.94 -6.83 -4.74
CA TRP A 363 -27.21 -6.67 -4.04
C TRP A 363 -27.35 -7.70 -2.91
N GLN A 364 -27.79 -7.23 -1.72
CA GLN A 364 -28.08 -8.05 -0.56
C GLN A 364 -29.57 -7.90 -0.16
N PRO A 365 -30.43 -8.86 -0.54
CA PRO A 365 -31.88 -8.75 -0.37
C PRO A 365 -32.33 -8.60 1.08
N LEU A 366 -31.65 -9.27 2.02
CA LEU A 366 -32.04 -9.30 3.44
C LEU A 366 -32.00 -7.91 4.08
N PHE A 367 -31.06 -7.07 3.65
CA PHE A 367 -30.84 -5.73 4.21
C PHE A 367 -31.18 -4.59 3.23
N GLN A 368 -31.65 -4.94 2.02
CA GLN A 368 -32.00 -3.99 0.95
C GLN A 368 -30.87 -2.98 0.67
N ASN A 369 -29.63 -3.46 0.61
CA ASN A 369 -28.45 -2.64 0.36
C ASN A 369 -27.54 -3.26 -0.70
N TRP A 370 -26.66 -2.43 -1.25
CA TRP A 370 -25.61 -2.83 -2.17
C TRP A 370 -24.29 -2.89 -1.40
N ILE A 371 -23.59 -4.02 -1.47
CA ILE A 371 -22.31 -4.22 -0.80
C ILE A 371 -21.19 -4.11 -1.82
N CYS A 372 -20.29 -3.15 -1.59
CA CYS A 372 -19.10 -2.92 -2.38
C CYS A 372 -17.86 -3.37 -1.58
N ASN A 373 -17.01 -4.17 -2.23
CA ASN A 373 -15.78 -4.70 -1.63
C ASN A 373 -14.52 -3.99 -2.14
N ASP A 374 -14.66 -3.15 -3.16
CA ASP A 374 -13.56 -2.42 -3.80
C ASP A 374 -13.76 -0.92 -3.60
N ASP A 375 -12.75 -0.26 -3.02
CA ASP A 375 -12.73 1.18 -2.79
C ASP A 375 -12.79 2.01 -4.08
N ALA A 376 -12.25 1.49 -5.19
CA ALA A 376 -12.34 2.13 -6.50
C ALA A 376 -13.77 2.10 -7.03
N ALA A 377 -14.42 0.94 -6.95
CA ALA A 377 -15.82 0.79 -7.31
C ALA A 377 -16.74 1.63 -6.40
N ALA A 378 -16.44 1.73 -5.10
CA ALA A 378 -17.18 2.56 -4.17
C ALA A 378 -17.06 4.05 -4.51
N LEU A 379 -15.87 4.51 -4.92
CA LEU A 379 -15.66 5.88 -5.39
C LEU A 379 -16.44 6.16 -6.68
N GLU A 380 -16.43 5.23 -7.64
CA GLU A 380 -17.23 5.35 -8.86
C GLU A 380 -18.73 5.45 -8.57
N ILE A 381 -19.24 4.62 -7.65
CA ILE A 381 -20.65 4.67 -7.22
C ILE A 381 -20.97 6.05 -6.64
N ARG A 382 -20.13 6.57 -5.73
CA ARG A 382 -20.30 7.93 -5.17
C ARG A 382 -20.33 9.00 -6.27
N MET A 383 -19.44 8.91 -7.25
CA MET A 383 -19.37 9.86 -8.36
C MET A 383 -20.59 9.79 -9.28
N ILE A 384 -21.06 8.59 -9.61
CA ILE A 384 -22.25 8.39 -10.45
C ILE A 384 -23.49 8.94 -9.73
N VAL A 385 -23.62 8.67 -8.44
CA VAL A 385 -24.75 9.07 -7.61
C VAL A 385 -24.75 10.57 -7.27
N ALA A 386 -23.57 11.20 -7.24
CA ALA A 386 -23.40 12.65 -7.03
C ALA A 386 -23.68 13.49 -8.28
N ARG A 387 -23.69 12.88 -9.48
CA ARG A 387 -24.18 13.56 -10.69
C ARG A 387 -25.69 13.67 -10.58
N GLU A 388 -26.21 14.88 -10.38
CA GLU A 388 -27.64 15.13 -10.55
C GLU A 388 -28.06 14.70 -11.96
N PRO A 389 -29.24 14.09 -12.13
CA PRO A 389 -29.76 13.90 -13.48
C PRO A 389 -29.93 15.29 -14.09
N ASN A 390 -29.22 15.57 -15.18
CA ASN A 390 -29.59 16.66 -16.06
C ASN A 390 -31.09 16.52 -16.32
N SER A 391 -31.84 17.56 -15.96
CA SER A 391 -33.18 17.80 -16.46
C SER A 391 -33.10 17.69 -17.98
N VAL A 392 -33.51 16.55 -18.53
CA VAL A 392 -33.81 16.45 -19.95
C VAL A 392 -35.10 17.25 -20.10
N GLU A 393 -34.97 18.54 -20.39
CA GLU A 393 -36.05 19.28 -21.02
C GLU A 393 -36.42 18.53 -22.30
N GLY A 394 -37.68 18.11 -22.34
CA GLY A 394 -38.28 17.58 -23.55
C GLY A 394 -38.38 18.69 -24.58
N GLU A 395 -37.57 18.60 -25.62
CA GLU A 395 -37.96 19.00 -26.97
C GLU A 395 -38.31 17.74 -27.77
N MET A 396 -39.58 17.35 -27.69
CA MET A 396 -40.50 17.09 -28.81
C MET A 396 -41.83 16.56 -28.31
#